data_AF-A0A6J7FI96-F1
#
_entry.id   AF-A0A6J7FI96-F1
#
_cell.length_a   1.000
_cell.length_b   1.000
_cell.length_c   1.000
_cell.angle_alpha   90.00
_cell.angle_beta   90.00
_cell.angle_gamma   90.00
#
_symmetry.space_group_name_H-M   'P 1'
#
loop_
_entity.id
_entity.type
_entity.pdbx_description
1 polymer ?
#
loop_
_entity_poly.entity_id
_entity_poly.type
_entity_poly.pdbx_seq_one_letter_code
_entity_poly.pdbx_strand_id
1 'polypeptide(L)'
;MDLSKMRTPDWILGGCALALVIDLLFFPWHKIDINFGPLGSASQSRSGIQSPNSFWGVLALLLVLAILAVVIIRRLTTVKLPDLPISWADALFYGSIATLVLLLIKLVAETDFLGFGAYLGILLAGGLVYGGFATKQVDGSSASSAPPTAF
;
A
#
# COMPACT_ATOMS: atom_id res chain seq x y z
N MET A 1 -0.36 -8.55 24.10
CA MET A 1 -0.52 -7.59 22.98
C MET A 1 -1.91 -7.01 23.08
N ASP A 2 -2.04 -5.69 23.23
CA ASP A 2 -3.33 -5.02 23.40
C ASP A 2 -3.66 -4.27 22.10
N LEU A 3 -4.52 -4.88 21.27
CA LEU A 3 -4.93 -4.34 19.97
C LEU A 3 -5.85 -3.12 20.11
N SER A 4 -6.36 -2.88 21.33
CA SER A 4 -7.26 -1.77 21.66
C SER A 4 -6.57 -0.40 21.69
N LYS A 5 -5.23 -0.37 21.70
CA LYS A 5 -4.43 0.87 21.67
C LYS A 5 -4.19 1.44 20.27
N MET A 6 -4.57 0.72 19.20
CA MET A 6 -4.41 1.22 17.84
C MET A 6 -5.57 2.15 17.46
N ARG A 7 -5.22 3.38 17.05
CA ARG A 7 -6.20 4.33 16.49
C ARG A 7 -6.72 3.77 15.16
N THR A 8 -8.01 3.98 14.89
CA THR A 8 -8.70 3.57 13.65
C THR A 8 -7.92 3.84 12.35
N PRO A 9 -7.30 5.02 12.13
CA PRO A 9 -6.51 5.28 10.93
C PRO A 9 -5.27 4.39 10.76
N ASP A 10 -4.61 4.00 11.86
CA ASP A 10 -3.44 3.12 11.78
C ASP A 10 -3.82 1.70 11.35
N TRP A 11 -5.01 1.27 11.76
CA TRP A 11 -5.59 -0.01 11.34
C TRP A 11 -5.92 -0.02 9.86
N ILE A 12 -6.44 1.10 9.33
CA ILE A 12 -6.70 1.24 7.90
C ILE A 12 -5.37 1.23 7.14
N LEU A 13 -4.38 2.01 7.57
CA LEU A 13 -3.08 2.09 6.91
C LEU A 13 -2.36 0.74 6.91
N GLY A 14 -2.23 0.09 8.07
CA GLY A 14 -1.58 -1.22 8.20
C GLY A 14 -2.37 -2.34 7.52
N GLY A 15 -3.70 -2.33 7.63
CA GLY A 15 -4.59 -3.30 7.00
C GLY A 15 -4.54 -3.23 5.48
N CYS A 16 -4.63 -2.03 4.90
CA CYS A 16 -4.49 -1.82 3.46
C CYS A 16 -3.07 -2.17 2.97
N ALA A 17 -2.02 -1.84 3.73
CA ALA A 17 -0.66 -2.21 3.37
C ALA A 17 -0.48 -3.73 3.31
N LEU A 18 -0.96 -4.46 4.33
CA LEU A 18 -0.88 -5.91 4.37
C LEU A 18 -1.71 -6.56 3.25
N ALA A 19 -2.95 -6.09 3.06
CA ALA A 19 -3.81 -6.59 1.99
C ALA A 19 -3.19 -6.36 0.61
N LEU A 20 -2.56 -5.20 0.40
CA LEU A 20 -1.92 -4.88 -0.87
C LEU A 20 -0.67 -5.74 -1.12
N VAL A 21 0.11 -6.07 -0.09
CA VAL A 21 1.21 -7.05 -0.22
C VAL A 21 0.67 -8.41 -0.68
N ILE A 22 -0.43 -8.86 -0.09
CA ILE A 22 -1.05 -10.15 -0.46
C ILE A 22 -1.56 -10.09 -1.91
N ASP A 23 -2.23 -9.02 -2.29
CA ASP A 23 -2.73 -8.83 -3.66
C ASP A 23 -1.58 -8.86 -4.69
N LEU A 24 -0.51 -8.11 -4.48
CA LEU A 24 0.62 -8.06 -5.42
C LEU A 24 1.34 -9.40 -5.59
N LEU A 25 1.35 -10.24 -4.55
CA LEU A 25 2.06 -11.52 -4.56
C LEU A 25 1.21 -12.67 -5.11
N PHE A 26 -0.07 -12.71 -4.75
CA PHE A 26 -0.90 -13.90 -4.96
C PHE A 26 -2.04 -13.71 -5.95
N PHE A 27 -2.50 -12.47 -6.18
CA PHE A 27 -3.65 -12.25 -7.06
C PHE A 27 -3.23 -12.13 -8.53
N PRO A 28 -4.06 -12.63 -9.46
CA PRO A 28 -3.79 -12.50 -10.89
C PRO A 28 -4.02 -11.04 -11.33
N TRP A 29 -2.91 -10.37 -11.66
CA TRP A 29 -2.91 -9.01 -12.21
C TRP A 29 -3.00 -9.02 -13.73
N HIS A 30 -2.40 -10.02 -14.39
CA HIS A 30 -2.62 -10.28 -15.80
C HIS A 30 -3.04 -11.73 -16.01
N LYS A 31 -4.13 -11.96 -16.75
CA LYS A 31 -4.68 -13.30 -17.00
C LYS A 31 -4.97 -13.47 -18.48
N ILE A 32 -4.34 -14.49 -19.07
CA ILE A 32 -4.57 -14.89 -20.45
C ILE A 32 -5.27 -16.24 -20.41
N ASP A 33 -6.49 -16.28 -20.96
CA ASP A 33 -7.25 -17.50 -21.15
C ASP A 33 -7.21 -17.88 -22.63
N ILE A 34 -6.55 -19.00 -22.96
CA ILE A 34 -6.48 -19.53 -24.32
C ILE A 34 -7.44 -20.72 -24.41
N ASN A 35 -8.43 -20.60 -25.28
CA ASN A 35 -9.39 -21.67 -25.54
C ASN A 35 -9.01 -22.41 -26.83
N PHE A 36 -8.78 -23.72 -26.73
CA PHE A 36 -8.44 -24.59 -27.87
C PHE A 36 -9.65 -25.36 -28.41
N GLY A 37 -10.87 -24.88 -28.15
CA GLY A 37 -12.11 -25.54 -28.57
C GLY A 37 -12.26 -26.92 -27.91
N PRO A 38 -12.63 -27.98 -28.65
CA PRO A 38 -12.85 -29.32 -28.08
C PRO A 38 -11.63 -29.93 -27.38
N LEU A 39 -10.43 -29.40 -27.62
CA LEU A 39 -9.16 -29.88 -27.06
C LEU A 39 -8.88 -29.35 -25.64
N GLY A 40 -9.74 -28.45 -25.12
CA GLY A 40 -9.64 -27.91 -23.77
C GLY A 40 -9.24 -26.43 -23.74
N SER A 41 -8.94 -25.92 -22.54
CA SER A 41 -8.50 -24.54 -22.33
C SER A 41 -7.29 -24.51 -21.40
N ALA A 42 -6.39 -23.56 -21.65
CA ALA A 42 -5.24 -23.28 -20.79
C ALA A 42 -5.34 -21.84 -20.28
N SER A 43 -5.18 -21.66 -18.98
CA SER A 43 -5.11 -20.34 -18.36
C SER A 43 -3.72 -20.10 -17.79
N GLN A 44 -3.17 -18.92 -18.06
CA GLN A 44 -1.90 -18.46 -17.50
C GLN A 44 -2.16 -17.16 -16.75
N SER A 45 -1.80 -17.15 -15.48
CA SER A 45 -1.97 -15.98 -14.60
C SER A 45 -0.62 -15.47 -14.13
N ARG A 46 -0.46 -14.15 -14.09
CA ARG A 46 0.74 -13.47 -13.61
C ARG A 46 0.37 -12.51 -12.48
N SER A 47 1.20 -12.49 -11.43
CA SER A 47 1.00 -11.63 -10.26
C SER A 47 1.48 -10.19 -10.51
N GLY A 48 1.15 -9.26 -9.62
CA GLY A 48 1.47 -7.83 -9.76
C GLY A 48 2.96 -7.52 -9.83
N ILE A 49 3.81 -8.41 -9.30
CA ILE A 49 5.27 -8.31 -9.37
C ILE A 49 5.88 -8.97 -10.61
N GLN A 50 5.09 -9.70 -11.38
CA GLN A 50 5.55 -10.37 -12.60
C GLN A 50 5.34 -9.47 -13.82
N SER A 51 5.86 -9.92 -14.96
CA SER A 51 5.62 -9.26 -16.25
C SER A 51 4.11 -9.18 -16.54
N PRO A 52 3.64 -8.17 -17.27
CA PRO A 52 4.42 -7.07 -17.87
C PRO A 52 4.89 -6.01 -16.87
N ASN A 53 5.99 -5.33 -17.21
CA ASN A 53 6.52 -4.19 -16.45
C ASN A 53 6.71 -4.48 -14.94
N SER A 54 7.38 -5.60 -14.62
CA SER A 54 7.58 -6.09 -13.24
C SER A 54 8.29 -5.09 -12.33
N PHE A 55 9.16 -4.25 -12.90
CA PHE A 55 9.94 -3.25 -12.17
C PHE A 55 9.07 -2.35 -11.27
N TRP A 56 7.98 -1.80 -11.80
CA TRP A 56 7.09 -0.92 -11.04
C TRP A 56 6.31 -1.66 -9.96
N GLY A 57 5.91 -2.90 -10.25
CA GLY A 57 5.23 -3.76 -9.26
C GLY A 57 6.15 -4.15 -8.10
N VAL A 58 7.40 -4.49 -8.38
CA VAL A 58 8.41 -4.79 -7.35
C VAL A 58 8.72 -3.54 -6.52
N LEU A 59 8.89 -2.38 -7.17
CA LEU A 59 9.14 -1.13 -6.46
C LEU A 59 7.98 -0.74 -5.55
N ALA A 60 6.73 -0.89 -6.03
CA ALA A 60 5.54 -0.67 -5.21
C ALA A 60 5.47 -1.65 -4.01
N LEU A 61 5.80 -2.93 -4.22
CA LEU A 61 5.85 -3.92 -3.15
C LEU A 61 6.88 -3.56 -2.07
N LEU A 62 8.09 -3.14 -2.47
CA LEU A 62 9.12 -2.72 -1.53
C LEU A 62 8.68 -1.51 -0.70
N LEU A 63 8.03 -0.54 -1.34
CA LEU A 63 7.54 0.65 -0.67
C LEU A 63 6.44 0.32 0.35
N VAL A 64 5.52 -0.57 -0.01
CA VAL A 64 4.43 -1.01 0.87
C VAL A 64 4.96 -1.84 2.03
N LEU A 65 5.96 -2.69 1.80
CA LEU A 65 6.64 -3.41 2.88
C LEU A 65 7.33 -2.45 3.84
N ALA A 66 7.99 -1.40 3.33
CA ALA A 66 8.59 -0.36 4.18
C ALA A 66 7.52 0.37 5.02
N ILE A 67 6.40 0.75 4.42
CA ILE A 67 5.25 1.37 5.13
C ILE A 67 4.74 0.43 6.22
N LEU A 68 4.50 -0.84 5.88
CA LEU A 68 3.99 -1.85 6.82
C LEU A 68 4.98 -2.07 7.98
N ALA A 69 6.28 -2.17 7.69
CA ALA A 69 7.32 -2.32 8.70
C ALA A 69 7.35 -1.12 9.65
N VAL A 70 7.27 0.11 9.14
CA VAL A 70 7.23 1.33 9.96
C VAL A 70 5.99 1.35 10.85
N VAL A 71 4.81 0.98 10.32
CA VAL A 71 3.57 0.90 11.11
C VAL A 71 3.71 -0.12 12.23
N ILE A 72 4.21 -1.32 11.93
CA ILE A 72 4.45 -2.39 12.90
C ILE A 72 5.43 -1.92 13.98
N ILE A 73 6.59 -1.37 13.60
CA ILE A 73 7.62 -0.93 14.55
C ILE A 73 7.06 0.16 15.47
N ARG A 74 6.42 1.21 14.92
CA ARG A 74 5.92 2.34 15.71
C ARG A 74 4.76 1.98 16.65
N ARG A 75 3.97 0.95 16.33
CA ARG A 75 2.77 0.59 17.09
C ARG A 75 2.95 -0.62 17.99
N LEU A 76 3.80 -1.56 17.61
CA LEU A 76 4.02 -2.81 18.34
C LEU A 76 5.33 -2.82 19.12
N THR A 77 6.21 -1.84 18.93
CA THR A 77 7.47 -1.72 19.67
C THR A 77 7.64 -0.34 20.29
N THR A 78 8.45 -0.26 21.34
CA THR A 78 8.84 1.01 22.00
C THR A 78 10.11 1.61 21.37
N VAL A 79 10.58 1.05 20.25
CA VAL A 79 11.79 1.49 19.58
C VAL A 79 11.55 2.86 18.95
N LYS A 80 12.36 3.86 19.36
CA LYS A 80 12.39 5.15 18.69
C LYS A 80 13.09 4.99 17.36
N LEU A 81 12.35 5.21 16.28
CA LEU A 81 12.93 5.32 14.95
C LEU A 81 13.80 6.58 14.87
N PRO A 82 14.88 6.57 14.07
CA PRO A 82 15.64 7.77 13.79
C PRO A 82 14.74 8.91 13.30
N ASP A 83 15.05 10.13 13.72
CA ASP A 83 14.32 11.31 13.27
C ASP A 83 14.63 11.59 11.79
N LEU A 84 13.56 11.79 11.03
CA LEU A 84 13.63 12.21 9.63
C LEU A 84 13.52 13.74 9.56
N PRO A 85 14.02 14.38 8.49
CA PRO A 85 13.80 15.81 8.26
C PRO A 85 12.33 16.17 8.05
N ILE A 86 11.46 15.17 7.86
CA ILE A 86 10.01 15.28 7.77
C ILE A 86 9.35 14.43 8.86
N SER A 87 8.11 14.75 9.22
CA SER A 87 7.33 13.89 10.11
C SER A 87 7.18 12.50 9.52
N TRP A 88 7.23 11.47 10.37
CA TRP A 88 6.92 10.10 9.93
C TRP A 88 5.51 9.96 9.35
N ALA A 89 4.55 10.78 9.78
CA ALA A 89 3.21 10.80 9.18
C ALA A 89 3.24 11.32 7.74
N ASP A 90 4.07 12.35 7.47
CA ASP A 90 4.29 12.85 6.11
C ASP A 90 5.03 11.82 5.25
N ALA A 91 6.07 11.17 5.80
CA ALA A 91 6.80 10.12 5.10
C ALA A 91 5.89 8.96 4.68
N LEU A 92 5.00 8.51 5.57
CA LEU A 92 4.02 7.45 5.29
C LEU A 92 2.99 7.90 4.23
N PHE A 93 2.56 9.16 4.28
CA PHE A 93 1.63 9.72 3.30
C PHE A 93 2.26 9.89 1.91
N TYR A 94 3.47 10.42 1.82
CA TYR A 94 4.19 10.50 0.55
C TYR A 94 4.54 9.12 0.01
N GLY A 95 4.87 8.19 0.89
CA GLY A 95 5.10 6.80 0.52
C GLY A 95 3.86 6.13 -0.06
N SER A 96 2.69 6.31 0.56
CA SER A 96 1.44 5.72 0.05
C SER A 96 1.03 6.33 -1.29
N ILE A 97 1.21 7.64 -1.48
CA ILE A 97 1.01 8.29 -2.79
C ILE A 97 1.97 7.72 -3.82
N ALA A 98 3.25 7.61 -3.49
CA ALA A 98 4.25 7.03 -4.39
C ALA A 98 3.86 5.61 -4.81
N THR A 99 3.44 4.75 -3.87
CA THR A 99 2.92 3.42 -4.18
C THR A 99 1.76 3.47 -5.18
N LEU A 100 0.76 4.32 -4.93
CA LEU A 100 -0.39 4.47 -5.83
C LEU A 100 0.07 4.89 -7.24
N VAL A 101 0.95 5.88 -7.33
CA VAL A 101 1.50 6.36 -8.61
C VAL A 101 2.27 5.26 -9.33
N LEU A 102 3.10 4.48 -8.63
CA LEU A 102 3.85 3.37 -9.22
C LEU A 102 2.90 2.31 -9.81
N LEU A 103 1.81 1.99 -9.11
CA LEU A 103 0.81 1.05 -9.61
C LEU A 103 0.04 1.60 -10.80
N LEU A 104 -0.32 2.89 -10.79
CA LEU A 104 -0.94 3.55 -11.94
C LEU A 104 -0.01 3.57 -13.16
N ILE A 105 1.28 3.88 -12.97
CA ILE A 105 2.28 3.82 -14.06
C ILE A 105 2.35 2.40 -14.62
N LYS A 106 2.36 1.37 -13.77
CA LYS A 106 2.34 -0.03 -14.22
C LYS A 106 1.12 -0.32 -15.10
N LEU A 107 -0.07 0.11 -14.67
CA LEU A 107 -1.34 -0.11 -15.36
C LEU A 107 -1.47 0.68 -16.67
N VAL A 108 -0.99 1.92 -16.70
CA VAL A 108 -1.01 2.74 -17.93
C VAL A 108 0.02 2.24 -18.94
N ALA A 109 1.16 1.72 -18.47
CA ALA A 109 2.17 1.14 -19.33
C ALA A 109 1.71 -0.18 -20.00
N GLU A 110 0.82 -0.93 -19.36
CA GLU A 110 0.27 -2.17 -19.91
C GLU A 110 -1.19 -2.34 -19.50
N THR A 111 -2.09 -2.10 -20.46
CA THR A 111 -3.54 -2.23 -20.27
C THR A 111 -4.10 -3.56 -20.79
N ASP A 112 -3.24 -4.49 -21.21
CA ASP A 112 -3.69 -5.75 -21.79
C ASP A 112 -3.87 -6.84 -20.73
N PHE A 113 -4.91 -7.66 -20.91
CA PHE A 113 -5.20 -8.85 -20.10
C PHE A 113 -5.34 -8.60 -18.59
N LEU A 114 -5.89 -7.46 -18.16
CA LEU A 114 -6.05 -7.17 -16.71
C LEU A 114 -6.90 -8.23 -16.01
N GLY A 115 -6.33 -8.77 -14.93
CA GLY A 115 -7.03 -9.62 -13.98
C GLY A 115 -7.64 -8.81 -12.83
N PHE A 116 -8.44 -9.51 -12.01
CA PHE A 116 -9.11 -8.92 -10.85
C PHE A 116 -8.13 -8.25 -9.86
N GLY A 117 -6.92 -8.80 -9.68
CA GLY A 117 -5.91 -8.25 -8.78
C GLY A 117 -5.50 -6.83 -9.13
N ALA A 118 -5.48 -6.47 -10.42
CA ALA A 118 -5.09 -5.11 -10.82
C ALA A 118 -6.09 -4.04 -10.33
N TYR A 119 -7.40 -4.35 -10.37
CA TYR A 119 -8.45 -3.45 -9.86
C TYR A 119 -8.45 -3.40 -8.34
N LEU A 120 -8.32 -4.56 -7.69
CA LEU A 120 -8.25 -4.64 -6.22
C LEU A 120 -7.02 -3.89 -5.69
N GLY A 121 -5.87 -4.05 -6.34
CA GLY A 121 -4.63 -3.34 -6.01
C GLY A 121 -4.77 -1.83 -6.03
N ILE A 122 -5.47 -1.25 -7.01
CA ILE A 122 -5.74 0.19 -7.06
C ILE A 122 -6.68 0.64 -5.95
N LEU A 123 -7.73 -0.12 -5.65
CA LEU A 123 -8.62 0.19 -4.53
C LEU A 123 -7.87 0.13 -3.19
N LEU A 124 -7.01 -0.88 -3.00
CA LEU A 124 -6.19 -1.02 -1.81
C LEU A 124 -5.14 0.09 -1.71
N ALA A 125 -4.55 0.53 -2.82
CA ALA A 125 -3.63 1.66 -2.85
C ALA A 125 -4.35 2.97 -2.52
N GLY A 126 -5.57 3.17 -3.00
CA GLY A 126 -6.43 4.28 -2.61
C GLY A 126 -6.73 4.26 -1.10
N GLY A 127 -7.06 3.10 -0.55
CA GLY A 127 -7.24 2.89 0.89
C GLY A 127 -5.97 3.18 1.70
N LEU A 128 -4.80 2.80 1.17
CA LEU A 128 -3.49 3.09 1.77
C LEU A 128 -3.21 4.61 1.83
N VAL A 129 -3.51 5.33 0.75
CA VAL A 129 -3.39 6.79 0.70
C VAL A 129 -4.33 7.47 1.70
N TYR A 130 -5.59 7.01 1.75
CA TYR A 130 -6.56 7.50 2.73
C TYR A 130 -6.10 7.24 4.17
N GLY A 131 -5.59 6.05 4.46
CA GLY A 131 -5.01 5.71 5.77
C GLY A 131 -3.85 6.65 6.13
N GLY A 132 -2.94 6.91 5.19
CA GLY A 132 -1.82 7.84 5.42
C GLY A 132 -2.29 9.28 5.67
N PHE A 133 -3.30 9.74 4.94
CA PHE A 133 -3.90 11.07 5.12
C PHE A 133 -4.58 11.20 6.48
N ALA A 134 -5.35 10.19 6.88
CA ALA A 134 -6.04 10.17 8.16
C ALA A 134 -5.05 10.14 9.34
N THR A 135 -3.96 9.37 9.24
CA THR A 135 -2.87 9.39 10.24
C THR A 135 -2.24 10.78 10.33
N LYS A 136 -2.00 11.45 9.20
CA LYS A 136 -1.46 12.82 9.17
C LYS A 136 -2.39 13.84 9.85
N GLN A 137 -3.69 13.79 9.60
CA GLN A 137 -4.65 14.70 10.24
C GLN A 137 -4.69 14.54 11.77
N VAL A 138 -4.61 13.30 12.23
CA VAL A 138 -4.63 12.97 13.64
C VAL A 138 -3.39 13.48 14.36
N ASP A 139 -2.21 13.34 13.75
CA ASP A 139 -0.96 13.86 14.29
C ASP A 139 -0.94 15.42 14.25
N GLY A 140 -1.47 16.03 13.20
CA GLY A 140 -1.60 17.50 13.09
C GLY A 140 -2.56 18.11 14.10
N SER A 141 -3.69 17.44 14.38
CA SER A 141 -4.67 17.88 15.38
C SER A 141 -4.10 17.84 16.80
N SER A 142 -3.23 16.87 17.09
CA SER A 142 -2.52 16.77 18.37
C SER A 142 -1.49 17.87 18.59
N ALA A 143 -0.97 18.49 17.52
CA ALA A 143 -0.07 19.64 17.62
C ALA A 143 -0.81 20.97 17.86
N SER A 144 -2.03 21.12 17.33
CA SER A 144 -2.83 22.35 17.44
C SER A 144 -3.50 22.55 18.82
N SER A 145 -3.63 21.50 19.63
CA SER A 145 -4.23 21.58 20.97
C SER A 145 -3.22 21.85 22.09
N ALA A 146 -1.93 22.03 21.76
CA ALA A 146 -0.95 22.52 22.72
C ALA A 146 -1.32 23.96 23.12
N PRO A 147 -1.45 24.27 24.43
CA PRO A 147 -1.83 25.60 24.86
C PRO A 147 -0.81 26.62 24.36
N PRO A 148 -1.24 27.84 23.95
CA PRO A 148 -0.31 28.89 23.55
C PRO A 148 0.67 29.11 24.71
N THR A 149 1.95 28.86 24.45
CA THR A 149 3.01 29.23 25.38
C THR A 149 3.01 30.75 25.40
N ALA A 150 2.42 31.31 26.45
CA ALA A 150 2.52 32.73 26.75
C ALA A 150 4.01 33.04 26.93
N PHE A 151 4.57 33.82 25.99
CA PHE A 151 5.83 34.51 26.17
C PHE A 151 5.62 35.72 27.08
#